data_AF-A0A960K3J5-F1
#
_entry.id   AF-A0A960K3J5-F1
#
_cell.length_a   1.000
_cell.length_b   1.000
_cell.length_c   1.000
_cell.angle_alpha   90.00
_cell.angle_beta   90.00
_cell.angle_gamma   90.00
#
_symmetry.space_group_name_H-M   'P 1'
#
loop_
_entity.id
_entity.type
_entity.pdbx_description
1 polymer ?
#
loop_
_entity_poly.entity_id
_entity_poly.type
_entity_poly.pdbx_seq_one_letter_code
_entity_poly.pdbx_strand_id
1 'polypeptide(L)' 'ELQGITADLSSMPDQVPTLAALAPFARGVTRIENVGHLRIKESDRLRAMAVGLTRLGVPVEE' A
#
# COMPACT_ATOMS: atom_id res chain seq x y z
N GLU A 1 -13.98 -6.96 12.71
CA GLU A 1 -12.88 -5.98 12.71
C GLU A 1 -11.93 -6.31 11.57
N LEU A 2 -11.37 -5.30 10.89
CA LEU A 2 -10.33 -5.51 9.89
C LEU A 2 -9.00 -5.80 10.59
N GLN A 3 -8.20 -6.73 10.06
CA GLN A 3 -6.88 -7.09 10.57
C GLN A 3 -5.83 -6.80 9.51
N GLY A 4 -4.64 -6.36 9.94
CA GLY A 4 -3.49 -6.18 9.05
C GLY A 4 -3.06 -7.51 8.45
N ILE A 5 -2.68 -7.50 7.18
CA ILE A 5 -2.26 -8.69 6.43
C ILE A 5 -0.91 -8.48 5.76
N THR A 6 -0.20 -9.56 5.47
CA THR A 6 0.91 -9.53 4.51
C THR A 6 0.37 -10.07 3.19
N ALA A 7 0.44 -9.26 2.13
CA ALA A 7 -0.11 -9.58 0.82
C ALA A 7 0.95 -9.45 -0.26
N ASP A 8 1.22 -10.55 -0.96
CA ASP A 8 1.94 -10.54 -2.24
C ASP A 8 0.96 -10.13 -3.34
N LEU A 9 1.23 -8.98 -3.98
CA LEU A 9 0.40 -8.47 -5.07
C LEU A 9 1.14 -8.46 -6.41
N SER A 10 2.15 -9.32 -6.59
CA SER A 10 2.88 -9.48 -7.85
C SER A 10 1.98 -9.81 -9.04
N SER A 11 0.93 -10.62 -8.83
CA SER A 11 -0.05 -11.02 -9.85
C SER A 11 -1.24 -10.06 -9.99
N MET A 12 -1.42 -9.15 -9.04
CA MET A 12 -2.58 -8.24 -8.97
C MET A 12 -2.16 -6.81 -8.57
N PRO A 13 -1.20 -6.19 -9.29
CA PRO A 13 -0.58 -4.93 -8.86
C PRO A 13 -1.55 -3.75 -8.79
N ASP A 14 -2.61 -3.75 -9.60
CA ASP A 14 -3.61 -2.68 -9.60
C ASP A 14 -4.43 -2.62 -8.30
N GLN A 15 -4.34 -3.65 -7.43
CA GLN A 15 -5.01 -3.66 -6.13
C GLN A 15 -4.20 -2.97 -5.01
N VAL A 16 -2.94 -2.62 -5.26
CA VAL A 16 -2.08 -1.96 -4.25
C VAL A 16 -2.72 -0.68 -3.69
N PRO A 17 -3.24 0.26 -4.50
CA PRO A 17 -3.86 1.48 -3.97
C PRO A 17 -5.08 1.19 -3.11
N THR A 18 -5.92 0.22 -3.52
CA THR A 18 -7.11 -0.20 -2.77
C THR A 18 -6.73 -0.78 -1.41
N LEU A 19 -5.77 -1.70 -1.36
CA LEU A 19 -5.32 -2.31 -0.11
C LEU A 19 -4.64 -1.29 0.80
N ALA A 20 -3.79 -0.42 0.25
CA ALA A 20 -3.12 0.64 1.00
C ALA A 20 -4.12 1.68 1.56
N ALA A 21 -5.21 1.98 0.85
CA ALA A 21 -6.27 2.86 1.36
C ALA A 21 -7.07 2.24 2.52
N LEU A 22 -7.17 0.90 2.57
CA LEU A 22 -7.86 0.19 3.66
C LEU A 22 -6.96 -0.05 4.89
N ALA A 23 -5.63 -0.06 4.71
CA ALA A 23 -4.67 -0.34 5.77
C ALA A 23 -4.83 0.50 7.06
N PRO A 24 -5.15 1.81 7.02
CA PRO A 24 -5.35 2.61 8.25
C PRO A 24 -6.52 2.16 9.12
N PHE A 25 -7.49 1.44 8.55
CA PHE A 25 -8.67 0.94 9.26
C PHE A 25 -8.48 -0.48 9.82
N ALA A 26 -7.35 -1.11 9.51
CA ALA A 26 -7.02 -2.45 9.96
C ALA A 26 -6.27 -2.41 11.30
N ARG A 27 -6.58 -3.36 12.18
CA ARG A 27 -5.82 -3.56 13.41
C ARG A 27 -4.51 -4.26 13.11
N GLY A 28 -3.38 -3.66 13.50
CA GLY A 28 -2.04 -4.21 13.23
C GLY A 28 -1.40 -3.61 11.98
N VAL A 29 -0.40 -4.30 11.42
CA VAL A 29 0.39 -3.82 10.28
C VAL A 29 -0.05 -4.54 9.00
N THR A 30 -0.32 -3.77 7.95
CA THR A 30 -0.49 -4.30 6.59
C THR A 30 0.83 -4.17 5.82
N ARG A 31 1.34 -5.28 5.27
CA ARG A 31 2.52 -5.32 4.41
C ARG A 31 2.11 -5.70 2.98
N ILE A 32 2.63 -4.97 2.01
CA ILE A 32 2.38 -5.22 0.59
C ILE A 32 3.73 -5.53 -0.07
N GLU A 33 3.87 -6.72 -0.64
CA GLU A 33 5.14 -7.26 -1.11
C GLU A 33 5.13 -7.52 -2.62
N ASN A 34 6.33 -7.58 -3.22
CA ASN A 34 6.56 -7.90 -4.62
C ASN A 34 5.92 -6.93 -5.64
N VAL A 35 5.80 -5.65 -5.25
CA VAL A 35 5.15 -4.57 -6.03
C VAL A 35 6.11 -3.48 -6.51
N GLY A 36 7.43 -3.71 -6.50
CA GLY A 36 8.42 -2.68 -6.91
C GLY A 36 8.23 -2.16 -8.34
N HIS A 37 7.66 -2.97 -9.22
CA HIS A 37 7.39 -2.60 -10.62
C HIS A 37 6.30 -1.52 -10.78
N LEU A 38 5.55 -1.18 -9.72
CA LEU A 38 4.62 -0.04 -9.73
C LEU A 38 5.33 1.32 -9.76
N ARG A 39 6.63 1.38 -9.47
CA ARG A 39 7.40 2.64 -9.49
C ARG A 39 7.61 3.20 -10.91
N ILE A 40 7.55 2.34 -11.93
CA ILE A 40 7.87 2.65 -13.34
C ILE A 40 6.63 2.69 -14.25
N LYS A 41 5.44 2.83 -13.67
CA LYS A 41 4.16 2.90 -14.41
C LYS A 41 3.85 4.35 -14.81
N GLU A 42 2.60 4.68 -15.07
CA GLU A 42 2.17 6.05 -15.44
C GLU A 42 2.56 7.10 -14.38
N SER A 43 2.76 6.64 -13.14
CA SER A 43 3.36 7.36 -12.02
C SER A 43 4.07 6.37 -11.09
N ASP A 44 4.89 6.88 -10.17
CA ASP A 44 5.34 6.07 -9.04
C ASP A 44 4.17 5.90 -8.06
N ARG A 45 3.40 4.83 -8.25
CA ARG A 45 2.19 4.57 -7.45
C ARG A 45 2.52 4.26 -5.99
N LEU A 46 3.69 3.67 -5.70
CA LEU A 46 4.13 3.41 -4.33
C LEU A 46 4.40 4.73 -3.61
N ARG A 47 5.15 5.61 -4.27
CA ARG A 47 5.45 6.95 -3.74
C ARG A 47 4.19 7.78 -3.54
N ALA A 48 3.26 7.73 -4.49
CA ALA A 48 1.99 8.44 -4.39
C ALA A 48 1.17 8.01 -3.17
N MET A 49 1.06 6.70 -2.92
CA MET A 49 0.36 6.16 -1.75
C MET A 49 1.09 6.51 -0.45
N ALA A 50 2.42 6.33 -0.40
CA ALA A 50 3.21 6.64 0.79
C ALA A 50 3.08 8.12 1.18
N VAL A 51 3.21 9.04 0.22
CA VAL A 51 3.05 10.49 0.46
C VAL A 51 1.62 10.83 0.89
N GLY A 52 0.61 10.29 0.19
CA GLY A 52 -0.80 10.56 0.50
C GLY A 52 -1.17 10.11 1.91
N LEU A 53 -0.82 8.88 2.27
CA LEU A 53 -1.08 8.31 3.60
C LEU A 53 -0.29 9.04 4.70
N THR A 54 0.99 9.35 4.46
CA THR A 54 1.81 10.11 5.42
C THR A 54 1.23 11.49 5.69
N ARG A 55 0.71 12.19 4.66
CA ARG A 55 0.03 13.49 4.83
C ARG A 55 -1.24 13.41 5.67
N LEU A 56 -1.88 12.24 5.72
CA LEU A 56 -3.03 11.95 6.58
C LEU A 56 -2.63 11.48 7.99
N GLY A 57 -1.33 11.44 8.31
CA GLY A 57 -0.81 11.02 9.61
C GLY A 57 -0.67 9.51 9.77
N VAL A 58 -0.80 8.73 8.69
CA VAL A 58 -0.61 7.28 8.72
C VAL A 58 0.90 6.98 8.65
N PRO A 59 1.46 6.16 9.56
CA PRO A 59 2.84 5.71 9.46
C PRO A 59 3.01 4.73 8.29
N VAL A 60 3.89 5.07 7.34
CA VAL A 60 4.16 4.26 6.14
C VAL A 60 5.67 4.14 5.90
N GLU A 61 6.09 2.95 5.47
CA GLU A 61 7.44 2.62 4.99
C GLU A 61 7.31 2.00 3.59
N GLU A 62 8.15 2.42 2.63
CA GLU A 62 8.11 1.99 1.21
C GLU A 62 9.50 1.76 0.59
#